data_AF-A0A1G0LUS3-F1
#
_entry.id   AF-A0A1G0LUS3-F1
#
_cell.length_a   1.000
_cell.length_b   1.000
_cell.length_c   1.000
_cell.angle_alpha   90.00
_cell.angle_beta   90.00
_cell.angle_gamma   90.00
#
_symmetry.space_group_name_H-M   'P 1'
#
loop_
_entity.id
_entity.type
_entity.pdbx_description
1 polymer ?
#
loop_
_entity_poly.entity_id
_entity_poly.type
_entity_poly.pdbx_seq_one_letter_code
_entity_poly.pdbx_strand_id
1 'polypeptide(L)'
;MGDAPRWISPLATSAALAGLLLAAACQGESDSESSGYVVGLPARPVRLAFVVQPRNGVAMRPLPAVQVALVAATGARVRDDSFPVTIALGNTHQITLGGTRTRLTVNGVASFDDLTIDRAWTDFKDAYTLTASSPTLERATSSGFVVFPGPAAVLRVSLDWPWSSTGATASAPFSAYAWVTDDAGNYLESAAIDVTLAIGANPAEGTLSGTMTAPLSDYYATFTDLVIDQPGVGYTLTASAAGLPGATTGPFTVRAPTSVRARP
;
A
#
# COMPACT_ATOMS: atom_id res chain seq x y z
N MET A 1 -49.73 -50.12 -29.03
CA MET A 1 -49.31 -50.23 -27.62
C MET A 1 -48.15 -49.27 -27.45
N GLY A 2 -48.22 -48.17 -26.73
CA GLY A 2 -49.25 -47.50 -25.95
C GLY A 2 -48.65 -46.12 -25.60
N ASP A 3 -49.51 -45.11 -25.43
CA ASP A 3 -49.41 -44.07 -24.39
C ASP A 3 -49.94 -42.71 -24.87
N ALA A 4 -51.11 -42.38 -24.33
CA ALA A 4 -51.52 -41.04 -23.92
C ALA A 4 -51.30 -40.97 -22.37
N PRO A 5 -51.33 -39.81 -21.66
CA PRO A 5 -52.07 -38.59 -22.01
C PRO A 5 -51.43 -37.23 -21.64
N ARG A 6 -52.13 -36.17 -22.06
CA ARG A 6 -51.96 -34.75 -21.71
C ARG A 6 -52.56 -34.42 -20.32
N TRP A 7 -51.89 -33.53 -19.58
CA TRP A 7 -52.45 -32.64 -18.53
C TRP A 7 -51.60 -31.35 -18.54
N ILE A 8 -52.06 -30.25 -19.15
CA ILE A 8 -52.79 -29.10 -18.57
C ILE A 8 -52.09 -28.48 -17.34
N SER A 9 -51.60 -27.26 -17.49
CA SER A 9 -51.40 -26.30 -16.39
C SER A 9 -52.24 -25.04 -16.67
N PRO A 10 -53.07 -24.57 -15.71
CA PRO A 10 -53.85 -23.34 -15.87
C PRO A 10 -53.27 -22.10 -15.15
N LEU A 11 -53.50 -20.94 -15.79
CA LEU A 11 -53.87 -19.59 -15.29
C LEU A 11 -52.89 -18.81 -14.37
N ALA A 12 -52.28 -17.72 -14.86
CA ALA A 12 -52.71 -16.30 -14.78
C ALA A 12 -52.25 -15.61 -13.47
N THR A 13 -51.73 -14.37 -13.41
CA THR A 13 -52.44 -13.11 -13.71
C THR A 13 -51.50 -11.88 -13.58
N SER A 14 -51.65 -10.90 -14.50
CA SER A 14 -51.50 -9.41 -14.38
C SER A 14 -50.20 -8.73 -13.88
N ALA A 15 -49.80 -7.53 -14.35
CA ALA A 15 -50.50 -6.49 -15.10
C ALA A 15 -49.54 -5.72 -16.02
N ALA A 16 -50.04 -5.36 -17.20
CA ALA A 16 -49.49 -4.31 -18.05
C ALA A 16 -50.02 -2.94 -17.59
N LEU A 17 -49.20 -1.90 -17.71
CA LEU A 17 -49.66 -0.52 -17.87
C LEU A 17 -48.91 0.09 -19.05
N ALA A 18 -49.60 0.09 -20.19
CA ALA A 18 -49.24 0.86 -21.36
C ALA A 18 -49.54 2.34 -21.08
N GLY A 19 -48.51 3.18 -21.09
CA GLY A 19 -48.61 4.63 -21.13
C GLY A 19 -48.51 5.11 -22.56
N LEU A 20 -49.68 5.38 -23.12
CA LEU A 20 -50.00 5.91 -24.45
C LEU A 20 -49.15 7.14 -24.83
N LEU A 21 -48.38 7.05 -25.93
CA LEU A 21 -47.73 8.20 -26.57
C LEU A 21 -48.74 8.83 -27.56
N LEU A 22 -49.47 9.87 -27.16
CA LEU A 22 -50.25 10.69 -28.08
C LEU A 22 -49.33 11.77 -28.68
N ALA A 23 -48.81 11.52 -29.88
CA ALA A 23 -48.27 12.59 -30.71
C ALA A 23 -49.42 13.14 -31.57
N ALA A 24 -49.96 14.29 -31.17
CA ALA A 24 -50.88 15.06 -32.00
C ALA A 24 -50.07 15.71 -33.13
N ALA A 25 -50.20 15.20 -34.35
CA ALA A 25 -49.72 15.89 -35.55
C ALA A 25 -50.84 16.80 -36.07
N CYS A 26 -50.75 18.10 -35.80
CA CYS A 26 -51.43 19.09 -36.63
C CYS A 26 -50.55 19.37 -37.85
N GLN A 27 -51.12 19.22 -39.03
CA GLN A 27 -50.52 19.61 -40.31
C GLN A 27 -50.24 21.12 -40.30
N GLY A 28 -49.09 21.49 -40.87
CA GLY A 28 -48.59 22.85 -40.84
C GLY A 28 -49.29 23.80 -41.81
N GLU A 29 -49.26 25.08 -41.45
CA GLU A 29 -49.29 26.18 -42.41
C GLU A 29 -48.27 27.24 -41.95
N SER A 30 -47.33 27.55 -42.84
CA SER A 30 -46.40 28.70 -42.93
C SER A 30 -45.49 29.11 -41.74
N ASP A 31 -44.19 29.10 -42.06
CA ASP A 31 -43.16 30.08 -41.73
C ASP A 31 -42.77 30.35 -40.26
N SER A 32 -41.78 29.58 -39.80
CA SER A 32 -40.56 30.13 -39.20
C SER A 32 -39.58 28.98 -38.91
N GLU A 33 -38.38 29.04 -39.48
CA GLU A 33 -37.25 28.25 -38.99
C GLU A 33 -36.87 28.76 -37.59
N SER A 34 -37.63 28.33 -36.58
CA SER A 34 -37.15 28.31 -35.22
C SER A 34 -36.10 27.21 -35.17
N SER A 35 -34.83 27.58 -35.25
CA SER A 35 -33.73 26.72 -34.85
C SER A 35 -33.95 26.40 -33.38
N GLY A 36 -34.74 25.34 -33.15
CA GLY A 36 -35.09 24.86 -31.82
C GLY A 36 -33.79 24.46 -31.17
N TYR A 37 -33.30 25.30 -30.27
CA TYR A 37 -32.23 24.93 -29.36
C TYR A 37 -32.78 23.80 -28.51
N VAL A 38 -32.54 22.56 -28.95
CA VAL A 38 -32.76 21.38 -28.12
C VAL A 38 -31.75 21.51 -27.01
N VAL A 39 -32.14 22.15 -25.91
CA VAL A 39 -31.42 22.04 -24.65
C VAL A 39 -31.61 20.58 -24.26
N GLY A 40 -30.69 19.72 -24.70
CA GLY A 40 -30.61 18.36 -24.20
C GLY A 40 -30.60 18.44 -22.69
N LEU A 41 -31.51 17.70 -22.04
CA LEU A 41 -31.53 17.61 -20.58
C LEU A 41 -30.08 17.39 -20.09
N PRO A 42 -29.64 18.12 -19.04
CA PRO A 42 -28.26 18.02 -18.59
C PRO A 42 -27.91 16.56 -18.34
N ALA A 43 -26.81 16.12 -18.95
CA ALA A 43 -26.37 14.73 -18.85
C ALA A 43 -26.18 14.38 -17.38
N ARG A 44 -26.92 13.38 -16.89
CA ARG A 44 -26.85 12.95 -15.49
C ARG A 44 -25.61 12.06 -15.28
N PRO A 45 -24.89 12.23 -14.16
CA PRO A 45 -23.77 11.36 -13.85
C PRO A 45 -24.28 9.99 -13.42
N VAL A 46 -23.57 8.93 -13.81
CA VAL A 46 -23.88 7.55 -13.42
C VAL A 46 -22.70 6.85 -12.75
N ARG A 47 -21.48 7.34 -12.99
CA ARG A 47 -20.26 6.79 -12.40
C ARG A 47 -19.22 7.86 -12.11
N LEU A 48 -18.26 7.51 -11.26
CA LEU A 48 -17.06 8.29 -11.03
C LEU A 48 -15.92 7.81 -11.96
N ALA A 49 -14.93 8.66 -12.19
CA ALA A 49 -13.68 8.26 -12.82
C ALA A 49 -12.51 9.09 -12.30
N PHE A 50 -11.37 8.44 -12.03
CA PHE A 50 -10.12 9.14 -11.76
C PHE A 50 -9.61 9.79 -13.03
N VAL A 51 -9.40 11.10 -12.99
CA VAL A 51 -8.89 11.91 -14.11
C VAL A 51 -7.48 12.41 -13.87
N VAL A 52 -7.09 12.49 -12.60
CA VAL A 52 -5.69 12.49 -12.18
C VAL A 52 -5.53 11.33 -11.22
N GLN A 53 -4.76 10.32 -11.63
CA GLN A 53 -4.49 9.13 -10.83
C GLN A 53 -3.58 9.47 -9.63
N PRO A 54 -3.69 8.75 -8.50
CA PRO A 54 -2.67 8.79 -7.47
C PRO A 54 -1.32 8.37 -8.07
N ARG A 55 -0.26 8.93 -7.50
CA ARG A 55 1.13 8.58 -7.83
C ARG A 55 1.81 8.11 -6.56
N ASN A 56 2.99 7.51 -6.75
CA ASN A 56 3.79 7.09 -5.62
C ASN A 56 4.11 8.27 -4.70
N GLY A 57 4.13 8.01 -3.39
CA GLY A 57 4.33 9.02 -2.37
C GLY A 57 5.31 8.55 -1.28
N VAL A 58 5.40 9.34 -0.22
CA VAL A 58 6.19 9.02 0.98
C VAL A 58 5.25 8.98 2.18
N ALA A 59 5.46 8.03 3.09
CA ALA A 59 4.65 7.89 4.29
C ALA A 59 4.63 9.20 5.09
N MET A 60 3.48 9.50 5.69
CA MET A 60 3.23 10.72 6.46
C MET A 60 3.42 12.05 5.70
N ARG A 61 3.55 12.01 4.36
CA ARG A 61 3.57 13.20 3.51
C ARG A 61 2.31 13.26 2.65
N PRO A 62 1.86 14.47 2.26
CA PRO A 62 0.79 14.61 1.28
C PRO A 62 1.15 13.88 -0.02
N LEU A 63 0.22 13.06 -0.50
CA LEU A 63 0.29 12.48 -1.83
C LEU A 63 0.15 13.59 -2.88
N PRO A 64 0.71 13.40 -4.09
CA PRO A 64 0.37 14.24 -5.23
C PRO A 64 -1.15 14.29 -5.44
N ALA A 65 -1.65 15.45 -5.87
CA ALA A 65 -3.09 15.68 -5.96
C ALA A 65 -3.80 14.65 -6.85
N VAL A 66 -4.98 14.23 -6.39
CA VAL A 66 -5.86 13.26 -7.03
C VAL A 66 -7.16 13.94 -7.43
N GLN A 67 -7.67 13.66 -8.62
CA GLN A 67 -8.91 14.26 -9.12
C GLN A 67 -9.87 13.20 -9.62
N VAL A 68 -11.14 13.32 -9.20
CA VAL A 68 -12.22 12.43 -9.59
C VAL A 68 -13.30 13.24 -10.28
N ALA A 69 -13.71 12.82 -11.48
CA ALA A 69 -14.75 13.46 -12.27
C ALA A 69 -16.06 12.67 -12.25
N LEU A 70 -17.15 13.40 -12.39
CA LEU A 70 -18.48 12.85 -12.69
C LEU A 70 -18.58 12.47 -14.17
N VAL A 71 -19.08 11.26 -14.45
CA VAL A 71 -19.18 10.73 -15.82
C VAL A 71 -20.58 10.20 -16.11
N ALA A 72 -21.14 10.62 -17.24
CA ALA A 72 -22.43 10.16 -17.74
C ALA A 72 -22.34 8.76 -18.37
N ALA A 73 -23.50 8.12 -18.62
CA ALA A 73 -23.56 6.82 -19.29
C ALA A 73 -22.86 6.82 -20.67
N THR A 74 -22.89 7.96 -21.37
CA THR A 74 -22.22 8.18 -22.65
C THR A 74 -20.70 8.28 -22.55
N GLY A 75 -20.14 8.39 -21.34
CA GLY A 75 -18.71 8.61 -21.10
C GLY A 75 -18.29 10.08 -21.05
N ALA A 76 -19.20 11.03 -21.33
CA ALA A 76 -18.92 12.46 -21.21
C ALA A 76 -18.78 12.89 -19.74
N ARG A 77 -17.93 13.89 -19.49
CA ARG A 77 -17.86 14.54 -18.17
C ARG A 77 -19.11 15.38 -17.92
N VAL A 78 -19.61 15.30 -16.69
CA VAL A 78 -20.77 16.10 -16.24
C VAL A 78 -20.25 17.24 -15.37
N ARG A 79 -20.70 18.48 -15.63
CA ARG A 79 -20.41 19.63 -14.77
C ARG A 79 -21.54 19.78 -13.76
N ASP A 80 -21.24 19.48 -12.51
CA ASP A 80 -22.16 19.63 -11.38
C ASP A 80 -21.33 19.77 -10.10
N ASP A 81 -21.79 20.59 -9.16
CA ASP A 81 -21.07 20.94 -7.92
C ASP A 81 -21.75 20.37 -6.66
N SER A 82 -22.83 19.62 -6.84
CA SER A 82 -23.68 19.11 -5.76
C SER A 82 -23.28 17.71 -5.25
N PHE A 83 -22.28 17.06 -5.85
CA PHE A 83 -21.93 15.67 -5.53
C PHE A 83 -20.81 15.58 -4.50
N PRO A 84 -21.04 14.98 -3.32
CA PRO A 84 -19.99 14.66 -2.38
C PRO A 84 -19.23 13.42 -2.86
N VAL A 85 -17.97 13.59 -3.24
CA VAL A 85 -17.06 12.49 -3.55
C VAL A 85 -16.23 12.17 -2.32
N THR A 86 -16.23 10.91 -1.91
CA THR A 86 -15.44 10.38 -0.80
C THR A 86 -14.40 9.39 -1.31
N ILE A 87 -13.15 9.60 -0.90
CA ILE A 87 -12.02 8.69 -1.14
C ILE A 87 -11.80 7.80 0.07
N ALA A 88 -11.60 6.51 -0.19
CA ALA A 88 -11.11 5.53 0.76
C ALA A 88 -9.94 4.75 0.15
N LEU A 89 -9.18 4.05 0.98
CA LEU A 89 -8.26 3.02 0.48
C LEU A 89 -9.08 1.82 -0.01
N GLY A 90 -8.71 1.27 -1.17
CA GLY A 90 -9.32 0.07 -1.74
C GLY A 90 -8.84 -1.21 -1.07
N ASN A 91 -7.62 -1.20 -0.54
CA ASN A 91 -7.01 -2.26 0.28
C ASN A 91 -6.57 -1.70 1.64
N THR A 92 -6.80 -2.49 2.69
CA THR A 92 -6.54 -2.04 4.07
C THR A 92 -5.52 -2.97 4.73
N HIS A 93 -4.23 -2.69 4.56
CA HIS A 93 -3.15 -3.36 5.31
C HIS A 93 -3.06 -2.88 6.77
N GLN A 94 -4.21 -2.59 7.41
CA GLN A 94 -4.33 -1.93 8.73
C GLN A 94 -3.69 -0.53 8.76
N ILE A 95 -3.91 0.26 7.70
CA ILE A 95 -3.27 1.54 7.41
C ILE A 95 -4.31 2.64 7.32
N THR A 96 -3.95 3.85 7.71
CA THR A 96 -4.86 5.00 7.77
C THR A 96 -4.66 5.92 6.57
N LEU A 97 -5.77 6.21 5.87
CA LEU A 97 -5.83 7.34 4.95
C LEU A 97 -6.20 8.60 5.74
N GLY A 98 -5.28 9.54 5.81
CA GLY A 98 -5.47 10.86 6.42
C GLY A 98 -5.96 11.93 5.42
N GLY A 99 -6.07 13.16 5.92
CA GLY A 99 -6.51 14.31 5.14
C GLY A 99 -8.03 14.44 4.95
N THR A 100 -8.42 15.36 4.08
CA THR A 100 -9.82 15.63 3.73
C THR A 100 -10.31 14.60 2.71
N ARG A 101 -10.98 13.57 3.20
CA ARG A 101 -11.42 12.42 2.37
C ARG A 101 -12.72 12.65 1.62
N THR A 102 -13.50 13.67 1.96
CA THR A 102 -14.77 13.99 1.28
C THR A 102 -14.73 15.43 0.79
N ARG A 103 -14.97 15.64 -0.50
CA ARG A 103 -15.06 16.97 -1.12
C ARG A 103 -16.23 17.02 -2.10
N LEU A 104 -16.84 18.19 -2.19
CA LEU A 104 -17.81 18.48 -3.24
C LEU A 104 -17.10 18.64 -4.57
N THR A 105 -17.79 18.30 -5.65
CA THR A 105 -17.33 18.58 -7.00
C THR A 105 -17.35 20.08 -7.26
N VAL A 106 -16.41 20.55 -8.09
CA VAL A 106 -16.39 21.90 -8.66
C VAL A 106 -16.17 21.76 -10.16
N ASN A 107 -17.08 22.28 -10.96
CA ASN A 107 -17.23 21.97 -12.37
C ASN A 107 -17.22 20.46 -12.67
N GLY A 108 -17.85 19.65 -11.80
CA GLY A 108 -17.92 18.21 -11.96
C GLY A 108 -16.67 17.42 -11.57
N VAL A 109 -15.70 18.06 -10.90
CA VAL A 109 -14.45 17.42 -10.45
C VAL A 109 -14.23 17.67 -8.96
N ALA A 110 -14.02 16.61 -8.19
CA ALA A 110 -13.54 16.70 -6.82
C ALA A 110 -12.02 16.56 -6.81
N SER A 111 -11.31 17.52 -6.18
CA SER A 111 -9.84 17.56 -6.13
C SER A 111 -9.35 17.38 -4.71
N PHE A 112 -8.48 16.41 -4.49
CA PHE A 112 -7.90 16.03 -3.20
C PHE A 112 -6.39 16.27 -3.25
N ASP A 113 -5.89 17.18 -2.41
CA ASP A 113 -4.50 17.65 -2.40
C ASP A 113 -3.79 17.44 -1.05
N ASP A 114 -4.50 16.88 -0.07
CA ASP A 114 -4.06 16.73 1.31
C ASP A 114 -4.15 15.29 1.83
N LEU A 115 -4.37 14.31 0.95
CA LEU A 115 -4.41 12.90 1.34
C LEU A 115 -3.03 12.43 1.79
N THR A 116 -2.97 11.72 2.92
CA THR A 116 -1.74 11.14 3.47
C THR A 116 -1.94 9.66 3.75
N ILE A 117 -0.88 8.87 3.66
CA ILE A 117 -0.87 7.47 4.11
C ILE A 117 0.18 7.35 5.21
N ASP A 118 -0.19 6.77 6.35
CA ASP A 118 0.63 6.78 7.56
C ASP A 118 1.78 5.76 7.56
N ARG A 119 1.70 4.74 6.71
CA ARG A 119 2.68 3.65 6.66
C ARG A 119 3.19 3.38 5.25
N ALA A 120 4.46 3.04 5.13
CA ALA A 120 5.06 2.68 3.86
C ALA A 120 4.62 1.28 3.42
N TRP A 121 4.53 1.10 2.10
CA TRP A 121 4.31 -0.17 1.43
C TRP A 121 4.80 -0.09 -0.01
N THR A 122 5.81 -0.90 -0.31
CA THR A 122 6.58 -0.87 -1.56
C THR A 122 6.37 -2.11 -2.42
N ASP A 123 5.45 -3.01 -2.05
CA ASP A 123 5.11 -4.16 -2.89
C ASP A 123 4.23 -3.73 -4.08
N PHE A 124 4.84 -3.69 -5.27
CA PHE A 124 4.15 -3.34 -6.51
C PHE A 124 3.11 -4.38 -6.96
N LYS A 125 3.18 -5.63 -6.48
CA LYS A 125 2.18 -6.68 -6.80
C LYS A 125 0.91 -6.52 -5.98
N ASP A 126 1.00 -5.87 -4.82
CA ASP A 126 -0.11 -5.57 -3.92
C ASP A 126 -0.11 -4.07 -3.54
N ALA A 127 0.02 -3.21 -4.54
CA ALA A 127 0.09 -1.76 -4.36
C ALA A 127 -1.21 -1.17 -3.79
N TYR A 128 -1.15 0.03 -3.20
CA TYR A 128 -2.36 0.71 -2.76
C TYR A 128 -3.25 1.10 -3.92
N THR A 129 -4.56 1.08 -3.67
CA THR A 129 -5.54 1.69 -4.56
C THR A 129 -6.42 2.66 -3.78
N LEU A 130 -6.94 3.67 -4.46
CA LEU A 130 -7.98 4.55 -3.94
C LEU A 130 -9.32 4.15 -4.55
N THR A 131 -10.35 4.07 -3.71
CA THR A 131 -11.74 3.91 -4.13
C THR A 131 -12.46 5.23 -3.96
N ALA A 132 -13.04 5.75 -5.04
CA ALA A 132 -13.91 6.90 -5.03
C ALA A 132 -15.38 6.47 -4.96
N SER A 133 -16.16 7.12 -4.11
CA SER A 133 -17.60 6.89 -3.93
C SER A 133 -18.37 8.18 -3.83
N SER A 134 -19.60 8.15 -4.30
CA SER A 134 -20.63 9.18 -4.13
C SER A 134 -21.97 8.46 -4.00
N PRO A 135 -22.99 9.03 -3.33
CA PRO A 135 -24.33 8.45 -3.32
C PRO A 135 -24.79 8.14 -4.76
N THR A 136 -25.42 6.97 -4.93
CA THR A 136 -26.06 6.49 -6.18
C THR A 136 -25.19 6.35 -7.43
N LEU A 137 -23.91 6.74 -7.40
CA LEU A 137 -22.97 6.59 -8.51
C LEU A 137 -22.18 5.29 -8.39
N GLU A 138 -21.91 4.65 -9.53
CA GLU A 138 -20.94 3.56 -9.60
C GLU A 138 -19.56 4.06 -9.16
N ARG A 139 -18.90 3.27 -8.30
CA ARG A 139 -17.60 3.59 -7.72
C ARG A 139 -16.50 3.48 -8.76
N ALA A 140 -15.41 4.20 -8.53
CA ALA A 140 -14.19 4.05 -9.31
C ALA A 140 -13.06 3.55 -8.42
N THR A 141 -12.19 2.71 -8.97
CA THR A 141 -10.92 2.32 -8.36
C THR A 141 -9.78 2.89 -9.17
N SER A 142 -8.78 3.46 -8.51
CA SER A 142 -7.60 4.02 -9.15
C SER A 142 -6.67 2.93 -9.69
N SER A 143 -5.65 3.33 -10.45
CA SER A 143 -4.46 2.51 -10.62
C SER A 143 -3.73 2.30 -9.29
N GLY A 144 -2.94 1.23 -9.21
CA GLY A 144 -2.06 0.96 -8.08
C GLY A 144 -0.95 2.00 -7.92
N PHE A 145 -0.57 2.32 -6.68
CA PHE A 145 0.57 3.17 -6.34
C PHE A 145 1.22 2.71 -5.03
N VAL A 146 2.51 2.99 -4.86
CA VAL A 146 3.26 2.62 -3.64
C VAL A 146 3.58 3.84 -2.79
N VAL A 147 3.81 3.60 -1.49
CA VAL A 147 4.26 4.63 -0.56
C VAL A 147 5.61 4.21 -0.02
N PHE A 148 6.62 5.03 -0.26
CA PHE A 148 7.96 4.81 0.24
C PHE A 148 8.09 5.23 1.70
N PRO A 149 9.00 4.63 2.47
CA PRO A 149 9.39 5.14 3.77
C PRO A 149 9.97 6.56 3.65
N GLY A 150 9.95 7.30 4.76
CA GLY A 150 10.66 8.57 4.87
C GLY A 150 12.19 8.39 4.81
N PRO A 151 12.95 9.50 4.98
CA PRO A 151 14.40 9.42 5.11
C PRO A 151 14.83 8.46 6.24
N ALA A 152 15.96 7.80 6.04
CA ALA A 152 16.58 6.94 7.04
C ALA A 152 16.85 7.73 8.33
N ALA A 153 16.46 7.19 9.49
CA ALA A 153 16.65 7.88 10.77
C ALA A 153 17.14 6.97 11.90
N VAL A 154 16.74 5.71 11.91
CA VAL A 154 17.04 4.79 13.02
C VAL A 154 17.68 3.51 12.49
N LEU A 155 18.92 3.25 12.91
CA LEU A 155 19.59 1.95 12.73
C LEU A 155 19.28 1.04 13.93
N ARG A 156 19.10 -0.25 13.68
CA ARG A 156 18.89 -1.28 14.70
C ARG A 156 19.69 -2.52 14.34
N VAL A 157 20.08 -3.29 15.35
CA VAL A 157 20.83 -4.54 15.20
C VAL A 157 20.39 -5.56 16.24
N SER A 158 20.31 -6.83 15.85
CA SER A 158 19.94 -7.95 16.71
C SER A 158 20.61 -9.25 16.24
N LEU A 159 20.73 -10.21 17.14
CA LEU A 159 21.10 -11.58 16.77
C LEU A 159 19.87 -12.43 16.46
N ASP A 160 18.75 -12.18 17.13
CA ASP A 160 17.59 -13.07 17.14
C ASP A 160 16.36 -12.51 16.42
N TRP A 161 16.52 -11.39 15.73
CA TRP A 161 15.47 -10.77 14.95
C TRP A 161 16.06 -10.21 13.64
N PRO A 162 15.37 -10.37 12.49
CA PRO A 162 14.01 -10.91 12.35
C PRO A 162 13.96 -12.44 12.35
N TRP A 163 15.11 -13.11 12.34
CA TRP A 163 15.22 -14.57 12.45
C TRP A 163 15.93 -14.98 13.74
N SER A 164 15.61 -16.16 14.27
CA SER A 164 16.32 -16.70 15.44
C SER A 164 17.76 -17.08 15.09
N SER A 165 18.74 -16.67 15.91
CA SER A 165 20.09 -17.23 15.86
C SER A 165 20.20 -18.46 16.76
N THR A 166 21.20 -19.31 16.51
CA THR A 166 21.55 -20.42 17.41
C THR A 166 22.43 -19.96 18.59
N GLY A 167 22.65 -18.65 18.74
CA GLY A 167 23.64 -18.08 19.65
C GLY A 167 25.07 -18.26 19.15
N ALA A 168 26.04 -17.62 19.82
CA ALA A 168 27.45 -17.66 19.43
C ALA A 168 28.24 -18.74 20.18
N THR A 169 29.10 -19.46 19.46
CA THR A 169 30.12 -20.38 20.02
C THR A 169 31.48 -19.92 19.52
N ALA A 170 32.47 -19.91 20.41
CA ALA A 170 33.81 -19.44 20.08
C ALA A 170 34.39 -20.21 18.89
N SER A 171 34.96 -19.49 17.93
CA SER A 171 35.51 -20.01 16.67
C SER A 171 34.49 -20.73 15.76
N ALA A 172 33.18 -20.54 15.97
CA ALA A 172 32.13 -21.03 15.09
C ALA A 172 31.34 -19.85 14.47
N PRO A 173 30.84 -19.99 13.23
CA PRO A 173 30.04 -18.95 12.60
C PRO A 173 28.72 -18.74 13.33
N PHE A 174 28.30 -17.49 13.44
CA PHE A 174 26.98 -17.09 13.91
C PHE A 174 26.44 -15.94 13.05
N SER A 175 25.14 -15.68 13.18
CA SER A 175 24.46 -14.65 12.41
C SER A 175 24.10 -13.42 13.24
N ALA A 176 24.06 -12.28 12.57
CA ALA A 176 23.48 -11.04 13.07
C ALA A 176 22.69 -10.35 11.95
N TYR A 177 21.75 -9.51 12.33
CA TYR A 177 20.89 -8.81 11.39
C TYR A 177 20.74 -7.35 11.81
N ALA A 178 20.86 -6.45 10.85
CA ALA A 178 20.64 -5.03 11.05
C ALA A 178 19.59 -4.52 10.08
N TRP A 179 18.88 -3.48 10.47
CA TRP A 179 17.85 -2.84 9.65
C TRP A 179 17.75 -1.37 9.97
N VAL A 180 17.19 -0.63 9.02
CA VAL A 180 17.03 0.81 9.13
C VAL A 180 15.55 1.14 8.98
N THR A 181 15.06 2.03 9.85
CA THR A 181 13.73 2.61 9.75
C THR A 181 13.79 4.13 9.61
N ASP A 182 12.71 4.71 9.10
CA ASP A 182 12.44 6.14 9.29
C ASP A 182 11.99 6.42 10.74
N ASP A 183 11.73 7.69 11.04
CA ASP A 183 11.26 8.12 12.37
C ASP A 183 9.87 7.57 12.74
N ALA A 184 9.08 7.18 11.74
CA ALA A 184 7.76 6.58 11.94
C ALA A 184 7.83 5.04 12.08
N GLY A 185 9.02 4.44 12.01
CA GLY A 185 9.22 3.01 12.13
C GLY A 185 8.95 2.21 10.84
N ASN A 186 8.86 2.87 9.69
CA ASN A 186 8.77 2.19 8.40
C ASN A 186 10.15 1.66 8.00
N TYR A 187 10.21 0.41 7.55
CA TYR A 187 11.45 -0.21 7.09
C TYR A 187 11.92 0.37 5.78
N LEU A 188 13.23 0.59 5.67
CA LEU A 188 13.87 0.99 4.43
C LEU A 188 14.41 -0.22 3.68
N GLU A 189 14.18 -0.23 2.38
CA GLU A 189 14.78 -1.16 1.43
C GLU A 189 15.69 -0.34 0.51
N SER A 190 16.98 -0.28 0.84
CA SER A 190 17.94 0.46 0.02
C SER A 190 19.33 -0.17 0.08
N ALA A 191 19.74 -0.79 -1.02
CA ALA A 191 21.08 -1.34 -1.19
C ALA A 191 22.20 -0.27 -1.19
N ALA A 192 21.85 1.02 -1.12
CA ALA A 192 22.82 2.11 -0.94
C ALA A 192 23.23 2.33 0.52
N ILE A 193 22.56 1.67 1.47
CA ILE A 193 22.91 1.71 2.89
C ILE A 193 23.71 0.47 3.23
N ASP A 194 25.03 0.65 3.40
CA ASP A 194 25.92 -0.36 3.97
C ASP A 194 25.93 -0.24 5.50
N VAL A 195 25.74 -1.38 6.17
CA VAL A 195 25.87 -1.49 7.62
C VAL A 195 27.17 -2.21 7.95
N THR A 196 27.98 -1.64 8.84
CA THR A 196 29.21 -2.24 9.36
C THR A 196 29.03 -2.64 10.82
N LEU A 197 29.41 -3.87 11.15
CA LEU A 197 29.44 -4.40 12.51
C LEU A 197 30.85 -4.38 13.10
N ALA A 198 30.93 -4.12 14.40
CA ALA A 198 32.13 -4.25 15.21
C ALA A 198 31.79 -4.76 16.62
N ILE A 199 32.78 -5.27 17.36
CA ILE A 199 32.57 -5.58 18.78
C ILE A 199 32.42 -4.27 19.57
N GLY A 200 31.42 -4.22 20.44
CA GLY A 200 31.27 -3.20 21.48
C GLY A 200 31.95 -3.65 22.77
N ALA A 201 31.18 -4.10 23.76
CA ALA A 201 31.70 -4.76 24.94
C ALA A 201 32.46 -6.04 24.55
N ASN A 202 33.73 -6.12 24.96
CA ASN A 202 34.65 -7.20 24.63
C ASN A 202 35.29 -7.81 25.90
N PRO A 203 34.51 -8.48 26.77
CA PRO A 203 34.95 -8.85 28.11
C PRO A 203 36.08 -9.90 28.16
N ALA A 204 36.31 -10.64 27.07
CA ALA A 204 37.36 -11.65 26.98
C ALA A 204 38.37 -11.35 25.86
N GLU A 205 38.45 -10.09 25.40
CA GLU A 205 39.41 -9.64 24.39
C GLU A 205 39.40 -10.49 23.11
N GLY A 206 38.20 -10.91 22.69
CA GLY A 206 38.00 -11.66 21.44
C GLY A 206 38.14 -10.79 20.19
N THR A 207 38.38 -11.45 19.07
CA THR A 207 38.46 -10.86 17.73
C THR A 207 37.22 -11.23 16.93
N LEU A 208 36.54 -10.23 16.35
CA LEU A 208 35.48 -10.45 15.37
C LEU A 208 36.07 -10.60 13.97
N SER A 209 35.63 -11.62 13.25
CA SER A 209 36.01 -11.89 11.86
C SER A 209 34.82 -12.38 11.03
N GLY A 210 35.01 -12.57 9.72
CA GLY A 210 33.94 -12.87 8.76
C GLY A 210 33.57 -11.64 7.92
N THR A 211 32.37 -11.65 7.34
CA THR A 211 31.80 -10.50 6.63
C THR A 211 31.26 -9.51 7.65
N MET A 212 31.91 -8.36 7.80
CA MET A 212 31.52 -7.34 8.79
C MET A 212 30.81 -6.14 8.17
N THR A 213 30.67 -6.07 6.86
CA THR A 213 29.90 -5.03 6.17
C THR A 213 28.98 -5.67 5.14
N ALA A 214 27.70 -5.30 5.19
CA ALA A 214 26.69 -5.81 4.26
C ALA A 214 25.67 -4.70 3.93
N PRO A 215 25.19 -4.64 2.68
CA PRO A 215 24.12 -3.73 2.29
C PRO A 215 22.76 -4.22 2.83
N LEU A 216 21.79 -3.31 2.96
CA LEU A 216 20.40 -3.73 3.12
C LEU A 216 19.89 -4.43 1.85
N SER A 217 19.38 -5.65 2.00
CA SER A 217 18.67 -6.42 0.98
C SER A 217 17.40 -6.97 1.60
N ASP A 218 16.25 -6.85 0.92
CA ASP A 218 14.94 -7.22 1.47
C ASP A 218 14.76 -6.70 2.90
N TYR A 219 15.01 -5.40 3.10
CA TYR A 219 14.93 -4.67 4.38
C TYR A 219 16.02 -4.93 5.43
N TYR A 220 16.93 -5.90 5.21
CA TYR A 220 17.91 -6.34 6.20
C TYR A 220 19.34 -6.39 5.66
N ALA A 221 20.30 -5.91 6.46
CA ALA A 221 21.71 -6.25 6.30
C ALA A 221 21.97 -7.52 7.10
N THR A 222 22.30 -8.60 6.38
CA THR A 222 22.40 -9.94 6.94
C THR A 222 23.84 -10.40 6.97
N PHE A 223 24.29 -10.83 8.15
CA PHE A 223 25.63 -11.34 8.39
C PHE A 223 25.49 -12.79 8.85
N THR A 224 26.10 -13.74 8.14
CA THR A 224 25.90 -15.19 8.41
C THR A 224 27.18 -15.94 8.77
N ASP A 225 28.32 -15.28 8.68
CA ASP A 225 29.65 -15.87 8.81
C ASP A 225 30.50 -15.16 9.88
N LEU A 226 29.86 -14.44 10.80
CA LEU A 226 30.57 -13.76 11.89
C LEU A 226 31.20 -14.80 12.82
N VAL A 227 32.41 -14.54 13.27
CA VAL A 227 33.12 -15.40 14.24
C VAL A 227 33.76 -14.55 15.33
N ILE A 228 33.54 -14.93 16.59
CA ILE A 228 34.33 -14.43 17.74
C ILE A 228 35.17 -15.61 18.25
N ASP A 229 36.47 -15.41 18.41
CA ASP A 229 37.43 -16.47 18.73
C ASP A 229 37.50 -16.85 20.23
N GLN A 230 37.10 -15.94 21.13
CA GLN A 230 37.15 -16.14 22.58
C GLN A 230 35.77 -16.35 23.23
N PRO A 231 35.60 -17.38 24.09
CA PRO A 231 34.38 -17.53 24.88
C PRO A 231 34.28 -16.45 25.97
N GLY A 232 33.06 -16.02 26.28
CA GLY A 232 32.81 -14.99 27.30
C GLY A 232 31.35 -14.56 27.39
N VAL A 233 30.99 -13.91 28.49
CA VAL A 233 29.62 -13.45 28.78
C VAL A 233 29.59 -11.93 28.76
N GLY A 234 28.62 -11.35 28.06
CA GLY A 234 28.43 -9.90 28.01
C GLY A 234 29.02 -9.23 26.77
N TYR A 235 29.27 -9.99 25.71
CA TYR A 235 29.61 -9.41 24.42
C TYR A 235 28.47 -8.58 23.87
N THR A 236 28.78 -7.51 23.14
CA THR A 236 27.79 -6.79 22.32
C THR A 236 28.37 -6.54 20.93
N LEU A 237 27.51 -6.44 19.92
CA LEU A 237 27.90 -5.89 18.62
C LEU A 237 27.39 -4.46 18.49
N THR A 238 28.22 -3.59 17.94
CA THR A 238 27.83 -2.26 17.49
C THR A 238 27.62 -2.28 15.98
N ALA A 239 26.56 -1.62 15.52
CA ALA A 239 26.26 -1.42 14.12
C ALA A 239 26.39 0.06 13.78
N SER A 240 26.96 0.35 12.63
CA SER A 240 27.13 1.71 12.11
C SER A 240 26.75 1.77 10.63
N ALA A 241 26.19 2.89 10.21
CA ALA A 241 25.88 3.21 8.83
C ALA A 241 26.01 4.72 8.64
N ALA A 242 26.41 5.16 7.45
CA ALA A 242 26.70 6.57 7.18
C ALA A 242 25.47 7.45 7.44
N GLY A 243 25.65 8.51 8.24
CA GLY A 243 24.59 9.48 8.54
C GLY A 243 23.52 9.03 9.54
N LEU A 244 23.67 7.84 10.15
CA LEU A 244 22.73 7.31 11.15
C LEU A 244 23.38 7.19 12.52
N PRO A 245 22.62 7.39 13.62
CA PRO A 245 23.07 7.02 14.95
C PRO A 245 23.42 5.52 15.00
N GLY A 246 24.52 5.17 15.67
CA GLY A 246 24.92 3.78 15.86
C GLY A 246 23.92 3.00 16.72
N ALA A 247 23.87 1.69 16.51
CA ALA A 247 23.05 0.78 17.30
C ALA A 247 23.92 -0.24 18.04
N THR A 248 23.41 -0.82 19.12
CA THR A 248 24.11 -1.86 19.87
C THR A 248 23.15 -2.98 20.21
N THR A 249 23.59 -4.23 20.07
CA THR A 249 22.80 -5.39 20.47
C THR A 249 22.60 -5.42 21.99
N GLY A 250 21.62 -6.20 22.46
CA GLY A 250 21.68 -6.68 23.84
C GLY A 250 22.96 -7.49 24.10
N PRO A 251 23.41 -7.61 25.36
CA PRO A 251 24.54 -8.45 25.70
C PRO A 251 24.24 -9.91 25.40
N PHE A 252 25.21 -10.63 24.84
CA PHE A 252 25.12 -12.05 24.54
C PHE A 252 26.34 -12.82 25.06
N THR A 253 26.22 -14.15 25.07
CA THR A 253 27.28 -15.06 25.49
C THR A 253 27.87 -15.75 24.27
N VAL A 254 29.20 -15.74 24.17
CA VAL A 254 29.97 -16.61 23.28
C VAL A 254 30.36 -17.84 24.09
N ARG A 255 29.81 -19.01 23.74
CA ARG A 255 30.03 -20.26 24.48
C ARG A 255 31.37 -20.89 24.11
N ALA A 256 32.00 -21.59 25.06
CA ALA A 256 33.15 -22.43 24.74
C ALA A 256 32.74 -23.60 23.83
N PRO A 257 33.60 -24.03 22.89
CA PRO A 257 33.31 -25.18 22.04
C PRO A 257 33.20 -26.46 22.90
N THR A 258 32.24 -27.32 22.57
CA THR A 258 32.11 -28.62 23.23
C THR A 258 33.28 -29.51 22.83
N SER A 259 34.16 -29.80 23.78
CA SER A 259 35.24 -30.77 23.57
C SER A 259 34.64 -32.19 23.53
N VAL A 260 34.65 -32.85 22.37
CA VAL A 260 34.45 -34.30 22.32
C VAL A 260 35.75 -34.94 22.76
N ARG A 261 35.79 -35.47 23.98
CA ARG A 261 36.92 -36.27 24.45
C ARG A 261 37.02 -37.51 23.56
N ALA A 262 38.04 -37.60 22.72
CA ALA A 262 38.38 -38.84 22.04
C ALA A 262 38.59 -39.92 23.12
N ARG A 263 37.79 -40.99 23.06
CA ARG A 263 37.98 -42.14 23.94
C ARG A 263 39.27 -42.83 23.49
N PRO A 264 40.25 -43.04 24.38
CA PRO A 264 41.53 -43.65 24.03
C PRO A 264 41.36 -45.08 23.54
#